data_AF-A0A4U0QXW0-F1
#
_entry.id   AF-A0A4U0QXW0-F1
#
_cell.length_a   1.000
_cell.length_b   1.000
_cell.length_c   1.000
_cell.angle_alpha   90.00
_cell.angle_beta   90.00
_cell.angle_gamma   90.00
#
_symmetry.space_group_name_H-M   'P 1'
#
loop_
_entity.id
_entity.type
_entity.pdbx_description
1 polymer ?
#
loop_
_entity_poly.entity_id
_entity_poly.type
_entity_poly.pdbx_seq_one_letter_code
_entity_poly.pdbx_strand_id
1 'polypeptide(L)'
;MIRTLPAWLLATLIALTGAAGVLAVAGGTTVPLGGTDLPLAYVLPPLVGLALFQLVFGTLAGRWRGLRYWLIALPLSAVIWGGALVLMLDGRLTVDQALAAAVAGHLAAGLAALTAGSRR
;
A
#
# COMPACT_ATOMS: atom_id res chain seq x y z
N MET A 1 14.18 3.06 -27.45
CA MET A 1 13.41 1.99 -26.78
C MET A 1 13.16 2.42 -25.35
N ILE A 2 11.93 2.82 -25.02
CA ILE A 2 11.57 3.07 -23.62
C ILE A 2 11.65 1.71 -22.94
N ARG A 3 12.63 1.51 -22.05
CA ARG A 3 12.66 0.32 -21.19
C ARG A 3 11.37 0.37 -20.38
N THR A 4 10.43 -0.50 -20.73
CA THR A 4 9.18 -0.63 -20.00
C THR A 4 9.51 -0.97 -18.55
N LEU A 5 8.96 -0.21 -17.61
CA LEU A 5 9.12 -0.48 -16.19
C LEU A 5 8.64 -1.92 -15.93
N PRO A 6 9.33 -2.68 -15.05
CA PRO A 6 8.86 -3.99 -14.65
C PRO A 6 7.40 -3.92 -14.17
N ALA A 7 6.56 -4.88 -14.56
CA ALA A 7 5.13 -4.87 -14.24
C ALA A 7 4.81 -4.69 -12.73
N TRP A 8 5.66 -5.24 -11.85
CA TRP A 8 5.53 -5.07 -10.41
C TRP A 8 5.79 -3.63 -9.94
N LEU A 9 6.73 -2.93 -10.57
CA LEU A 9 7.07 -1.55 -10.23
C LEU A 9 5.95 -0.61 -10.66
N LEU A 10 5.43 -0.80 -11.88
CA LEU A 10 4.27 -0.06 -12.37
C LEU A 10 3.02 -0.30 -11.49
N ALA A 11 2.76 -1.55 -11.13
CA ALA A 11 1.67 -1.90 -10.23
C ALA A 11 1.81 -1.26 -8.85
N THR A 12 3.04 -1.19 -8.32
CA THR A 12 3.32 -0.55 -7.02
C THR A 12 3.06 0.95 -7.07
N LEU A 13 3.49 1.62 -8.13
CA LEU A 13 3.26 3.06 -8.30
C LEU A 13 1.76 3.37 -8.40
N ILE A 14 1.00 2.59 -9.19
CA ILE A 14 -0.45 2.77 -9.34
C ILE A 14 -1.19 2.50 -8.02
N ALA A 15 -0.79 1.45 -7.30
CA ALA A 15 -1.33 1.13 -5.98
C ALA A 15 -1.16 2.29 -4.99
N LEU A 16 0.03 2.87 -4.96
CA LEU A 16 0.34 3.99 -4.07
C LEU A 16 -0.45 5.26 -4.44
N THR A 17 -0.60 5.55 -5.73
CA THR A 17 -1.44 6.67 -6.19
C THR A 17 -2.90 6.47 -5.83
N GLY A 18 -3.43 5.25 -6.00
CA GLY A 18 -4.81 4.93 -5.62
C GLY A 18 -5.04 5.03 -4.12
N ALA A 19 -4.09 4.55 -3.30
CA ALA A 19 -4.12 4.69 -1.84
C ALA A 19 -4.10 6.17 -1.40
N ALA A 20 -3.27 7.00 -2.03
CA ALA A 20 -3.24 8.45 -1.77
C ALA A 20 -4.54 9.15 -2.19
N GLY A 21 -5.12 8.77 -3.34
CA GLY A 21 -6.40 9.31 -3.79
C GLY A 21 -7.55 9.01 -2.82
N VAL A 22 -7.58 7.81 -2.24
CA VAL A 22 -8.54 7.47 -1.18
C VAL A 22 -8.37 8.36 0.04
N LEU A 23 -7.14 8.66 0.45
CA LEU A 23 -6.86 9.56 1.58
C LEU A 23 -7.38 10.98 1.33
N ALA A 24 -7.22 11.49 0.10
CA ALA A 24 -7.71 12.81 -0.29
C ALA A 24 -9.25 12.91 -0.28
N VAL A 25 -9.95 11.79 -0.51
CA VAL A 25 -11.42 11.76 -0.62
C VAL A 25 -12.12 11.29 0.66
N ALA A 26 -11.52 10.34 1.38
CA ALA A 26 -12.10 9.66 2.54
C ALA A 26 -11.39 9.97 3.87
N GLY A 27 -10.45 10.93 3.87
CA GLY A 27 -9.64 11.27 5.04
C GLY A 27 -10.43 11.69 6.28
N GLY A 28 -11.65 12.21 6.10
CA GLY A 28 -12.53 12.64 7.19
C GLY A 28 -13.69 11.69 7.51
N THR A 29 -13.84 10.57 6.79
CA THR A 29 -14.97 9.67 6.96
C THR A 29 -14.63 8.58 7.97
N THR A 30 -15.56 8.24 8.86
CA THR A 30 -15.41 7.13 9.82
C THR A 30 -16.42 6.02 9.54
N VAL A 31 -16.11 4.80 9.98
CA VAL A 31 -17.03 3.66 9.98
C VAL A 31 -17.07 3.05 11.38
N PRO A 32 -18.26 2.74 11.92
CA PRO A 32 -18.38 2.09 13.21
C PRO A 32 -17.89 0.63 13.14
N LEU A 33 -16.96 0.27 14.02
CA LEU A 33 -16.44 -1.09 14.12
C LEU A 33 -16.18 -1.44 15.60
N GLY A 34 -16.89 -2.44 16.12
CA GLY A 34 -16.74 -2.87 17.51
C GLY A 34 -17.00 -1.78 18.56
N GLY A 35 -17.89 -0.82 18.26
CA GLY A 35 -18.22 0.30 19.15
C GLY A 35 -17.25 1.48 19.10
N THR A 36 -16.28 1.47 18.18
CA THR A 36 -15.37 2.59 17.94
C THR A 36 -15.55 3.12 16.51
N ASP A 37 -15.54 4.43 16.34
CA ASP A 37 -15.51 5.06 15.01
C ASP A 37 -14.09 5.00 14.44
N LEU A 38 -13.87 4.11 13.47
CA LEU A 38 -12.59 3.97 12.79
C LEU A 38 -12.54 4.90 11.57
N PRO A 39 -11.56 5.79 11.47
CA PRO A 39 -11.32 6.55 10.25
C PRO A 39 -11.08 5.62 9.07
N LEU A 40 -11.82 5.83 7.98
CA LEU A 40 -11.71 5.04 6.75
C LEU A 40 -10.30 5.12 6.14
N ALA A 41 -9.60 6.22 6.38
CA ALA A 41 -8.19 6.40 6.05
C ALA A 41 -7.28 5.29 6.59
N TYR A 42 -7.70 4.58 7.64
CA TYR A 42 -6.88 3.54 8.28
C TYR A 42 -7.07 2.18 7.62
N VAL A 43 -8.18 2.00 6.89
CA VAL A 43 -8.63 0.70 6.38
C VAL A 43 -8.65 0.65 4.87
N LEU A 44 -9.20 1.67 4.20
CA LEU A 44 -9.34 1.64 2.74
C LEU A 44 -8.01 1.76 2.00
N PRO A 45 -7.10 2.70 2.32
CA PRO A 45 -5.92 2.89 1.48
C PRO A 45 -5.01 1.65 1.35
N PRO A 46 -4.74 0.86 2.41
CA PRO A 46 -3.98 -0.40 2.27
C PRO A 46 -4.70 -1.40 1.36
N LEU A 47 -6.03 -1.55 1.53
CA LEU A 47 -6.84 -2.48 0.76
C LEU A 47 -6.90 -2.08 -0.72
N VAL A 48 -7.18 -0.81 -0.98
CA VAL A 48 -7.27 -0.24 -2.33
C VAL A 48 -5.90 -0.31 -3.02
N GLY A 49 -4.83 0.04 -2.32
CA GLY A 49 -3.47 -0.10 -2.84
C GLY A 49 -3.15 -1.53 -3.24
N LEU A 50 -3.37 -2.50 -2.36
CA LEU A 50 -3.11 -3.91 -2.66
C LEU A 50 -3.99 -4.48 -3.78
N ALA A 51 -5.27 -4.07 -3.84
CA ALA A 51 -6.19 -4.47 -4.91
C ALA A 51 -5.74 -3.93 -6.27
N LEU A 52 -5.38 -2.66 -6.34
CA LEU A 52 -4.85 -2.05 -7.57
C LEU A 52 -3.51 -2.65 -7.99
N PHE A 53 -2.62 -2.91 -7.03
CA PHE A 53 -1.38 -3.64 -7.29
C PHE A 53 -1.68 -4.97 -7.94
N GLN A 54 -2.53 -5.78 -7.33
CA GLN A 54 -2.85 -7.12 -7.81
C GLN A 54 -3.53 -7.08 -9.19
N LEU A 55 -4.41 -6.11 -9.44
CA LEU A 55 -5.10 -5.95 -10.72
C LEU A 55 -4.11 -5.61 -11.84
N VAL A 56 -3.26 -4.60 -11.65
CA VAL A 56 -2.27 -4.19 -12.65
C VAL A 56 -1.21 -5.27 -12.83
N PHE A 57 -0.71 -5.83 -11.74
CA PHE A 57 0.27 -6.91 -11.80
C PHE A 57 -0.30 -8.16 -12.49
N GLY A 58 -1.51 -8.56 -12.11
CA GLY A 58 -2.19 -9.75 -12.64
C GLY A 58 -2.44 -9.65 -14.14
N THR A 59 -2.88 -8.49 -14.59
CA THR A 59 -3.11 -8.20 -16.02
C THR A 59 -1.81 -8.13 -16.81
N LEU A 60 -0.78 -7.44 -16.32
CA LEU A 60 0.50 -7.28 -17.03
C LEU A 60 1.39 -8.54 -17.01
N ALA A 61 1.38 -9.30 -15.92
CA ALA A 61 2.21 -10.49 -15.76
C ALA A 61 1.49 -11.80 -16.12
N GLY A 62 0.21 -11.73 -16.49
CA GLY A 62 -0.61 -12.91 -16.82
C GLY A 62 -0.78 -13.89 -15.67
N ARG A 63 -0.54 -13.46 -14.42
CA ARG A 63 -0.53 -14.34 -13.24
C ARG A 63 -1.11 -13.63 -12.02
N TRP A 64 -2.05 -14.30 -11.36
CA TRP A 64 -2.65 -13.80 -10.12
C TRP A 64 -1.90 -14.34 -8.91
N ARG A 65 -1.60 -13.48 -7.94
CA ARG A 65 -1.05 -13.92 -6.65
C ARG A 65 -2.13 -14.61 -5.81
N GLY A 66 -1.83 -15.80 -5.31
CA GLY A 66 -2.74 -16.57 -4.46
C GLY A 66 -2.81 -16.09 -3.01
N LEU A 67 -3.57 -16.81 -2.17
CA LEU A 67 -3.89 -16.43 -0.78
C LEU A 67 -2.67 -16.10 0.09
N ARG A 68 -1.55 -16.81 -0.08
CA ARG A 68 -0.30 -16.57 0.67
C ARG A 68 0.24 -15.15 0.50
N TYR A 69 0.05 -14.54 -0.67
CA TYR A 69 0.42 -13.15 -0.90
C TYR A 69 -0.42 -12.23 -0.01
N TRP A 70 -1.74 -12.41 -0.02
CA TRP A 70 -2.65 -11.58 0.76
C TRP A 70 -2.40 -11.68 2.26
N LEU A 71 -2.14 -12.89 2.77
CA LEU A 71 -1.82 -13.12 4.18
C LEU A 71 -0.55 -12.40 4.67
N ILE A 72 0.38 -12.07 3.76
CA ILE A 72 1.63 -11.37 4.12
C ILE A 72 1.53 -9.88 3.78
N ALA A 73 1.01 -9.57 2.59
CA ALA A 73 0.95 -8.21 2.07
C ALA A 73 0.00 -7.33 2.88
N LEU A 74 -1.14 -7.88 3.37
CA LEU A 74 -2.09 -7.12 4.19
C LEU A 74 -1.48 -6.68 5.53
N PRO A 75 -0.95 -7.57 6.40
CA PRO A 75 -0.32 -7.14 7.64
C PRO A 75 0.86 -6.19 7.40
N LEU A 76 1.69 -6.47 6.40
CA LEU A 76 2.85 -5.63 6.10
C LEU A 76 2.43 -4.23 5.66
N SER A 77 1.43 -4.12 4.78
CA SER A 77 0.88 -2.83 4.34
C SER A 77 0.23 -2.08 5.51
N ALA A 78 -0.51 -2.78 6.37
CA ALA A 78 -1.10 -2.19 7.57
C ALA A 78 -0.04 -1.64 8.53
N VAL A 79 1.09 -2.32 8.73
CA VAL A 79 2.19 -1.83 9.57
C VAL A 79 2.85 -0.60 8.96
N ILE A 80 3.18 -0.64 7.66
CA ILE A 80 3.83 0.49 6.98
C ILE A 80 2.91 1.72 7.02
N TRP A 81 1.62 1.52 6.72
CA TRP A 81 0.69 2.63 6.63
C TRP A 81 0.23 3.14 7.98
N GLY A 82 -0.14 2.22 8.88
CA GLY A 82 -0.51 2.54 10.26
C GLY A 82 0.63 3.22 11.01
N GLY A 83 1.88 2.80 10.81
CA GLY A 83 3.04 3.46 11.41
C GLY A 83 3.20 4.91 10.95
N ALA A 84 3.17 5.16 9.64
CA ALA A 84 3.28 6.51 9.08
C ALA A 84 2.14 7.42 9.56
N LEU A 85 0.94 6.86 9.63
CA LEU A 85 -0.25 7.55 10.10
C LEU A 85 -0.20 7.89 11.59
N VAL A 86 0.23 6.97 12.46
CA VAL A 86 0.39 7.23 13.89
C VAL A 86 1.38 8.37 14.10
N LEU A 87 2.51 8.37 13.38
CA LEU A 87 3.50 9.44 13.46
C LEU A 87 2.96 10.79 12.94
N MET A 88 2.09 10.76 11.93
CA MET A 88 1.42 11.97 11.44
C MET A 88 0.45 12.55 12.48
N LEU A 89 -0.35 11.69 13.11
CA LEU A 89 -1.34 12.08 14.12
C LEU A 89 -0.68 12.56 15.42
N ASP A 90 0.48 12.00 15.77
CA ASP A 90 1.33 12.47 16.88
C ASP A 90 2.08 13.77 16.53
N GLY A 91 1.82 14.36 15.35
CA GLY A 91 2.42 15.62 14.90
C GLY A 91 3.91 15.53 14.56
N ARG A 92 4.48 14.31 14.48
CA ARG A 92 5.90 14.11 14.14
C ARG A 92 6.18 14.15 12.64
N LEU A 93 5.17 13.86 11.82
CA LEU A 93 5.25 13.93 10.37
C LEU A 93 4.15 14.85 9.83
N THR A 94 4.48 15.62 8.80
CA THR A 94 3.46 16.24 7.95
C THR A 94 2.74 15.18 7.11
N VAL A 95 1.58 15.53 6.56
CA VAL A 95 0.83 14.65 5.63
C VAL A 95 1.74 14.17 4.49
N ASP A 96 2.48 15.09 3.85
CA ASP A 96 3.38 14.76 2.75
C ASP A 96 4.50 13.81 3.17
N GLN A 97 5.06 14.00 4.37
CA GLN A 97 6.10 13.12 4.91
C GLN A 97 5.56 11.72 5.22
N ALA A 98 4.35 11.62 5.77
CA ALA A 98 3.72 10.34 6.06
C ALA A 98 3.41 9.56 4.76
N LEU A 99 2.88 10.24 3.75
CA LEU A 99 2.66 9.68 2.42
C LEU A 99 3.97 9.19 1.80
N ALA A 100 5.01 10.02 1.81
CA ALA A 100 6.33 9.66 1.29
C ALA A 100 6.96 8.48 2.04
N ALA A 101 6.84 8.45 3.36
CA ALA A 101 7.38 7.38 4.20
C ALA A 101 6.75 6.02 3.86
N ALA A 102 5.45 5.96 3.64
CA ALA A 102 4.82 4.69 3.31
C ALA A 102 5.01 4.28 1.87
N VAL A 103 5.07 5.23 0.93
CA VAL A 103 5.51 4.97 -0.44
C VAL A 103 6.87 4.30 -0.42
N ALA A 104 7.83 4.90 0.29
CA ALA A 104 9.17 4.35 0.47
C ALA A 104 9.14 2.98 1.17
N GLY A 105 8.33 2.81 2.22
CA GLY A 105 8.19 1.55 2.94
C GLY A 105 7.65 0.41 2.08
N HIS A 106 6.61 0.65 1.28
CA HIS A 106 6.06 -0.34 0.37
C HIS A 106 7.02 -0.68 -0.77
N LEU A 107 7.72 0.32 -1.31
CA LEU A 107 8.76 0.10 -2.32
C LEU A 107 9.91 -0.75 -1.74
N ALA A 108 10.39 -0.42 -0.54
CA ALA A 108 11.44 -1.15 0.15
C ALA A 108 11.02 -2.59 0.46
N ALA A 109 9.78 -2.80 0.92
CA ALA A 109 9.20 -4.12 1.12
C ALA A 109 9.16 -4.94 -0.19
N GLY A 110 8.74 -4.32 -1.29
CA GLY A 110 8.74 -4.95 -2.62
C GLY A 110 10.14 -5.35 -3.08
N LEU A 111 11.12 -4.45 -2.93
CA LEU A 111 12.53 -4.70 -3.26
C LEU A 111 13.11 -5.82 -2.39
N ALA A 112 12.87 -5.79 -1.07
CA ALA A 112 13.30 -6.82 -0.15
C ALA A 112 12.74 -8.20 -0.54
N ALA A 113 11.45 -8.28 -0.89
CA ALA A 113 10.83 -9.52 -1.35
C ALA A 113 11.46 -10.06 -2.63
N LEU A 114 11.88 -9.19 -3.57
CA LEU A 114 12.60 -9.61 -4.78
C LEU A 114 13.99 -10.18 -4.45
N THR A 115 14.73 -9.54 -3.55
CA THR A 115 16.06 -10.01 -3.13
C THR A 115 16.02 -11.29 -2.30
N ALA A 116 14.95 -11.52 -1.54
CA ALA A 116 14.74 -12.76 -0.79
C ALA A 116 14.30 -13.91 -1.71
N GLY A 117 13.56 -13.60 -2.78
CA GLY A 117 13.12 -14.56 -3.79
C GLY A 117 14.22 -15.03 -4.75
N SER A 118 15.23 -14.20 -5.02
CA SER A 118 16.35 -14.56 -5.90
C SER A 118 17.41 -15.46 -5.25
N ARG A 119 17.32 -15.69 -3.93
CA ARG A 119 18.22 -16.59 -3.17
C ARG A 119 17.67 -18.01 -2.99
N ARG A 120 16.50 -18.31 -3.56
CA ARG A 120 15.92 -19.66 -3.62
C ARG A 120 15.94 -20.14 -5.06
#